data_AF-A0A2G4GGD8-F1
#
_entry.id   AF-A0A2G4GGD8-F1
#
_cell.length_a   1.000
_cell.length_b   1.000
_cell.length_c   1.000
_cell.angle_alpha   90.00
_cell.angle_beta   90.00
_cell.angle_gamma   90.00
#
_symmetry.space_group_name_H-M   'P 1'
#
loop_
_entity.id
_entity.type
_entity.pdbx_description
1 polymer ?
#
loop_
_entity_poly.entity_id
_entity_poly.type
_entity_poly.pdbx_seq_one_letter_code
_entity_poly.pdbx_strand_id
1 'polypeptide(L)'
;MTSILDIPRVNTPTGGWHGEMPGPFLTAASEPLIAGAPDLRGTWRALEVTMNGEPAPENMPMWKHVERIEQAGDRVIVTAGHVIHDFAHVDGSFDNGCHDVLEMDLKTPMVVAASYEDGVLVLRPQGIPGIEVKRWREGEYLMWEYHGAFSMKLERII
;
A
#
# COMPACT_ATOMS: atom_id res chain seq x y z
N MET A 1 15.04 20.81 -1.12
CA MET A 1 14.31 19.77 -0.39
C MET A 1 12.85 20.12 -0.53
N THR A 2 12.08 19.29 -1.21
CA THR A 2 10.64 19.52 -1.44
C THR A 2 9.89 18.96 -0.25
N SER A 3 8.95 19.70 0.33
CA SER A 3 8.17 19.13 1.42
C SER A 3 7.15 18.12 0.87
N ILE A 4 6.82 17.08 1.64
CA ILE A 4 5.70 16.17 1.32
C ILE A 4 4.37 16.93 1.15
N LEU A 5 4.22 18.08 1.80
CA LEU A 5 3.04 18.96 1.69
C LEU A 5 2.99 19.70 0.34
N ASP A 6 4.13 19.87 -0.32
CA ASP A 6 4.22 20.52 -1.64
C ASP A 6 4.00 19.51 -2.79
N ILE A 7 4.02 18.21 -2.49
CA ILE A 7 3.75 17.16 -3.47
C ILE A 7 2.23 16.92 -3.51
N PRO A 8 1.54 17.13 -4.64
CA PRO A 8 0.10 16.90 -4.72
C PRO A 8 -0.23 15.42 -4.49
N ARG A 9 -1.44 15.14 -3.98
CA ARG A 9 -1.95 13.77 -3.92
C ARG A 9 -1.99 13.17 -5.32
N VAL A 10 -1.57 11.92 -5.43
CA VAL A 10 -1.59 11.13 -6.65
C VAL A 10 -2.77 10.16 -6.58
N ASN A 11 -3.55 10.12 -7.64
CA ASN A 11 -4.72 9.26 -7.73
C ASN A 11 -4.56 8.25 -8.86
N THR A 12 -5.24 7.12 -8.75
CA THR A 12 -5.34 6.17 -9.85
C THR A 12 -5.96 6.88 -11.08
N PRO A 13 -5.31 6.80 -12.26
CA PRO A 13 -5.88 7.32 -13.50
C PRO A 13 -7.22 6.65 -13.81
N THR A 14 -8.12 7.33 -14.52
CA THR A 14 -9.39 6.72 -14.95
C THR A 14 -9.13 5.44 -15.75
N GLY A 15 -9.64 4.30 -15.25
CA GLY A 15 -9.41 2.98 -15.86
C GLY A 15 -8.12 2.28 -15.41
N GLY A 16 -7.40 2.85 -14.44
CA GLY A 16 -6.14 2.33 -13.92
C GLY A 16 -4.92 2.72 -14.76
N TRP A 17 -3.74 2.43 -14.23
CA TRP A 17 -2.51 2.50 -15.01
C TRP A 17 -2.30 1.21 -15.82
N HIS A 18 -1.64 1.32 -16.98
CA HIS A 18 -1.40 0.21 -17.88
C HIS A 18 0.05 0.20 -18.39
N GLY A 19 0.54 -0.98 -18.77
CA GLY A 19 1.90 -1.14 -19.28
C GLY A 19 2.92 -1.16 -18.14
N GLU A 20 3.93 -0.31 -18.24
CA GLU A 20 4.96 -0.19 -17.21
C GLU A 20 4.39 0.48 -15.94
N MET A 21 4.82 -0.01 -14.78
CA MET A 21 4.45 0.61 -13.51
C MET A 21 4.89 2.08 -13.52
N PRO A 22 4.02 3.05 -13.16
CA PRO A 22 4.38 4.46 -13.08
C PRO A 22 5.65 4.67 -12.26
N GLY A 23 6.44 5.70 -12.57
CA GLY A 23 7.63 6.04 -11.79
C GLY A 23 7.31 6.43 -10.34
N PRO A 24 8.32 6.49 -9.46
CA PRO A 24 8.12 6.91 -8.08
C PRO A 24 7.75 8.39 -7.96
N PHE A 25 6.86 8.69 -7.03
CA PHE A 25 6.25 10.01 -6.80
C PHE A 25 6.89 10.80 -5.65
N LEU A 26 7.55 10.12 -4.70
CA LEU A 26 8.15 10.77 -3.51
C LEU A 26 9.67 10.97 -3.63
N THR A 27 10.27 10.83 -4.82
CA THR A 27 11.73 10.93 -5.02
C THR A 27 12.34 12.28 -4.64
N ALA A 28 11.56 13.36 -4.73
CA ALA A 28 12.00 14.71 -4.38
C ALA A 28 11.80 15.05 -2.90
N ALA A 29 11.01 14.26 -2.17
CA ALA A 29 10.81 14.43 -0.73
C ALA A 29 12.08 14.03 0.02
N SER A 30 12.34 14.72 1.12
CA SER A 30 13.56 14.51 1.92
C SER A 30 13.27 14.28 3.39
N GLU A 31 11.99 14.33 3.78
CA GLU A 31 11.56 14.11 5.13
C GLU A 31 11.90 12.69 5.59
N PRO A 32 12.59 12.54 6.73
CA PRO A 32 12.77 11.24 7.34
C PRO A 32 11.41 10.66 7.74
N LEU A 33 11.32 9.33 7.81
CA LEU A 33 10.12 8.69 8.33
C LEU A 33 9.85 9.16 9.77
N ILE A 34 8.58 9.39 10.09
CA ILE A 34 8.19 9.72 11.46
C ILE A 34 8.53 8.57 12.42
N ALA A 35 8.70 8.92 13.70
CA ALA A 35 8.90 7.91 14.73
C ALA A 35 7.72 6.92 14.78
N GLY A 36 8.02 5.63 14.88
CA GLY A 36 7.01 4.56 14.90
C GLY A 36 6.56 4.04 13.53
N ALA A 37 6.88 4.73 12.43
CA ALA A 37 6.65 4.22 11.10
C ALA A 37 7.65 3.07 10.79
N PRO A 38 7.19 1.87 10.38
CA PRO A 38 8.07 0.88 9.81
C PRO A 38 8.61 1.34 8.45
N ASP A 39 9.85 0.96 8.16
CA ASP A 39 10.44 1.16 6.83
C ASP A 39 9.98 0.04 5.89
N LEU A 40 8.95 0.33 5.12
CA LEU A 40 8.33 -0.53 4.11
C LEU A 40 8.81 -0.22 2.69
N ARG A 41 9.68 0.78 2.52
CA ARG A 41 10.13 1.26 1.21
C ARG A 41 10.75 0.13 0.40
N GLY A 42 10.47 0.15 -0.90
CA GLY A 42 11.02 -0.80 -1.87
C GLY A 42 9.99 -1.25 -2.89
N THR A 43 10.45 -2.06 -3.84
CA THR A 43 9.58 -2.82 -4.73
C THR A 43 9.58 -4.29 -4.28
N TRP A 44 8.38 -4.83 -4.13
CA TRP A 44 8.12 -6.11 -3.50
C TRP A 44 7.38 -7.02 -4.46
N ARG A 45 7.76 -8.30 -4.50
CA ARG A 45 7.10 -9.33 -5.31
C ARG A 45 6.61 -10.47 -4.42
N ALA A 46 5.41 -10.97 -4.70
CA ALA A 46 4.87 -12.13 -4.00
C ALA A 46 5.83 -13.33 -4.09
N LEU A 47 6.16 -13.90 -2.93
CA LEU A 47 6.99 -15.09 -2.77
C LEU A 47 6.18 -16.27 -2.24
N GLU A 48 5.27 -16.00 -1.29
CA GLU A 48 4.33 -16.99 -0.75
C GLU A 48 2.95 -16.32 -0.66
N VAL A 49 1.89 -17.04 -1.04
CA VAL A 49 0.50 -16.58 -0.93
C VAL A 49 -0.29 -17.60 -0.12
N THR A 50 -0.97 -17.13 0.91
CA THR A 50 -1.79 -17.95 1.81
C THR A 50 -3.24 -17.48 1.75
N MET A 51 -4.18 -18.42 1.60
CA MET A 51 -5.61 -18.16 1.63
C MET A 51 -6.29 -19.14 2.59
N ASN A 52 -7.17 -18.63 3.46
CA ASN A 52 -7.84 -19.43 4.48
C ASN A 52 -6.89 -20.29 5.34
N GLY A 53 -5.67 -19.79 5.59
CA GLY A 53 -4.64 -20.48 6.38
C GLY A 53 -3.79 -21.51 5.63
N GLU A 54 -4.07 -21.77 4.35
CA GLU A 54 -3.34 -22.74 3.52
C GLU A 54 -2.66 -22.07 2.32
N PRO A 55 -1.59 -22.67 1.76
CA PRO A 55 -0.99 -22.17 0.53
C PRO A 55 -2.03 -22.04 -0.61
N ALA A 56 -2.07 -20.89 -1.25
CA ALA A 56 -2.99 -20.64 -2.35
C ALA A 56 -2.55 -21.41 -3.62
N PRO A 57 -3.48 -21.84 -4.49
CA PRO A 57 -3.12 -22.46 -5.77
C PRO A 57 -2.18 -21.58 -6.61
N GLU A 58 -1.07 -22.14 -7.10
CA GLU A 58 0.01 -21.42 -7.80
C GLU A 58 -0.44 -20.68 -9.08
N ASN A 59 -1.57 -21.09 -9.66
CA ASN A 59 -2.13 -20.46 -10.86
C ASN A 59 -2.96 -19.19 -10.55
N MET A 60 -3.15 -18.83 -9.28
CA MET A 60 -3.89 -17.63 -8.92
C MET A 60 -3.14 -16.34 -9.31
N PRO A 61 -3.85 -15.29 -9.76
CA PRO A 61 -3.22 -14.01 -10.14
C PRO A 61 -2.35 -13.37 -9.05
N MET A 62 -2.66 -13.62 -7.78
CA MET A 62 -1.92 -13.12 -6.61
C MET A 62 -0.43 -13.48 -6.63
N TRP A 63 -0.06 -14.62 -7.21
CA TRP A 63 1.35 -15.02 -7.36
C TRP A 63 2.16 -14.11 -8.30
N LYS A 64 1.47 -13.26 -9.08
CA LYS A 64 2.09 -12.25 -9.95
C LYS A 64 2.10 -10.86 -9.31
N HIS A 65 1.65 -10.73 -8.05
CA HIS A 65 1.57 -9.45 -7.37
C HIS A 65 2.95 -8.81 -7.23
N VAL A 66 3.02 -7.54 -7.61
CA VAL A 66 4.16 -6.67 -7.42
C VAL A 66 3.63 -5.35 -6.88
N GLU A 67 4.21 -4.86 -5.80
CA GLU A 67 3.89 -3.55 -5.24
C GLU A 67 5.13 -2.72 -5.00
N ARG A 68 5.05 -1.43 -5.31
CA ARG A 68 6.04 -0.45 -4.84
C ARG A 68 5.44 0.34 -3.70
N ILE A 69 6.20 0.45 -2.61
CA ILE A 69 5.86 1.29 -1.46
C ILE A 69 6.87 2.43 -1.38
N GLU A 70 6.35 3.65 -1.32
CA GLU A 70 7.11 4.88 -1.14
C GLU A 70 6.69 5.52 0.18
N GLN A 71 7.66 6.03 0.94
CA GLN A 71 7.39 6.70 2.22
C GLN A 71 8.33 7.89 2.41
N ALA A 72 7.77 9.00 2.90
CA ALA A 72 8.51 10.19 3.33
C ALA A 72 7.68 10.89 4.42
N GLY A 73 8.30 11.28 5.53
CA GLY A 73 7.55 11.76 6.69
C GLY A 73 6.53 10.72 7.17
N ASP A 74 5.26 11.11 7.20
CA ASP A 74 4.11 10.25 7.51
C ASP A 74 3.29 9.86 6.28
N ARG A 75 3.71 10.22 5.06
CA ARG A 75 3.02 9.90 3.82
C ARG A 75 3.42 8.53 3.29
N VAL A 76 2.47 7.81 2.69
CA VAL A 76 2.71 6.51 2.05
C VAL A 76 2.01 6.44 0.70
N ILE A 77 2.71 5.97 -0.34
CA ILE A 77 2.11 5.64 -1.63
C ILE A 77 2.36 4.17 -1.94
N VAL A 78 1.29 3.44 -2.26
CA VAL A 78 1.34 2.05 -2.72
C VAL A 78 0.90 1.99 -4.17
N THR A 79 1.80 1.60 -5.06
CA THR A 79 1.49 1.37 -6.48
C THR A 79 1.51 -0.13 -6.76
N ALA A 80 0.36 -0.70 -7.11
CA ALA A 80 0.17 -2.12 -7.38
C ALA A 80 -1.10 -2.33 -8.22
N GLY A 81 -1.29 -3.49 -8.86
CA GLY A 81 -2.61 -3.91 -9.34
C GLY A 81 -3.40 -2.92 -10.23
N HIS A 82 -2.73 -2.07 -11.02
CA HIS A 82 -3.34 -0.96 -11.80
C HIS A 82 -3.80 0.27 -11.00
N VAL A 83 -3.59 0.31 -9.68
CA VAL A 83 -3.90 1.44 -8.80
C VAL A 83 -2.64 2.16 -8.27
N ILE A 84 -2.83 3.41 -7.84
CA ILE A 84 -1.88 4.22 -7.06
C ILE A 84 -2.62 4.74 -5.84
N HIS A 85 -2.52 4.02 -4.72
CA HIS A 85 -3.15 4.42 -3.46
C HIS A 85 -2.21 5.32 -2.67
N ASP A 86 -2.54 6.61 -2.60
CA ASP A 86 -1.76 7.64 -1.90
C ASP A 86 -2.44 8.06 -0.59
N PHE A 87 -1.79 7.75 0.52
CA PHE A 87 -2.16 8.17 1.87
C PHE A 87 -1.37 9.42 2.20
N ALA A 88 -1.97 10.58 1.97
CA ALA A 88 -1.30 11.87 2.15
C ALA A 88 -0.74 12.06 3.57
N HIS A 89 -1.48 11.57 4.57
CA HIS A 89 -0.97 11.35 5.94
C HIS A 89 -1.45 10.02 6.51
N VAL A 90 -0.58 9.37 7.30
CA VAL A 90 -0.87 8.16 8.07
C VAL A 90 -1.16 8.54 9.53
N ASP A 91 -2.24 9.30 9.72
CA ASP A 91 -2.67 9.88 11.01
C ASP A 91 -3.98 9.28 11.57
N GLY A 92 -4.51 8.24 10.91
CA GLY A 92 -5.75 7.56 11.26
C GLY A 92 -7.02 8.27 10.78
N SER A 93 -6.92 9.42 10.11
CA SER A 93 -8.07 10.15 9.58
C SER A 93 -8.46 9.68 8.19
N PHE A 94 -9.75 9.79 7.86
CA PHE A 94 -10.23 9.57 6.49
C PHE A 94 -9.89 10.75 5.58
N ASP A 95 -9.96 11.99 6.08
CA ASP A 95 -9.72 13.20 5.27
C ASP A 95 -8.29 13.22 4.68
N ASN A 96 -7.30 12.87 5.50
CA ASN A 96 -5.90 12.81 5.05
C ASN A 96 -5.48 11.46 4.47
N GLY A 97 -6.32 10.43 4.61
CA GLY A 97 -6.08 9.09 4.08
C GLY A 97 -6.10 9.00 2.54
N CYS A 98 -6.26 7.79 2.03
CA CYS A 98 -6.40 7.54 0.59
C CYS A 98 -7.84 7.83 0.15
N HIS A 99 -7.98 8.58 -0.94
CA HIS A 99 -9.27 8.89 -1.59
C HIS A 99 -9.13 8.48 -3.04
N ASP A 100 -9.51 7.27 -3.41
CA ASP A 100 -9.24 6.71 -4.73
C ASP A 100 -10.36 5.77 -5.19
N VAL A 101 -10.05 4.77 -6.01
CA VAL A 101 -10.98 3.74 -6.48
C VAL A 101 -10.57 2.34 -6.03
N LEU A 102 -11.54 1.43 -5.97
CA LEU A 102 -11.28 0.01 -5.76
C LEU A 102 -10.51 -0.59 -6.94
N GLU A 103 -9.50 -1.41 -6.64
CA GLU A 103 -8.70 -2.14 -7.65
C GLU A 103 -9.58 -3.07 -8.51
N MET A 104 -10.63 -3.65 -7.91
CA MET A 104 -11.47 -4.66 -8.54
C MET A 104 -12.21 -4.15 -9.79
N ASP A 105 -12.57 -2.86 -9.83
CA ASP A 105 -13.34 -2.28 -10.93
C ASP A 105 -12.80 -0.95 -11.48
N LEU A 106 -11.82 -0.35 -10.79
CA LEU A 106 -11.15 0.90 -11.14
C LEU A 106 -12.11 2.09 -11.31
N LYS A 107 -13.27 2.03 -10.64
CA LYS A 107 -14.37 2.99 -10.79
C LYS A 107 -15.07 3.33 -9.47
N THR A 108 -15.29 2.34 -8.61
CA THR A 108 -16.02 2.54 -7.36
C THR A 108 -15.16 3.36 -6.40
N PRO A 109 -15.63 4.54 -5.96
CA PRO A 109 -14.88 5.37 -5.02
C PRO A 109 -14.62 4.65 -3.70
N MET A 110 -13.45 4.88 -3.15
CA MET A 110 -12.96 4.28 -1.91
C MET A 110 -12.24 5.36 -1.10
N VAL A 111 -12.55 5.43 0.20
CA VAL A 111 -11.79 6.25 1.16
C VAL A 111 -11.21 5.31 2.21
N VAL A 112 -9.93 5.46 2.54
CA VAL A 112 -9.22 4.56 3.46
C VAL A 112 -8.35 5.37 4.41
N ALA A 113 -8.58 5.24 5.70
CA ALA A 113 -7.69 5.78 6.72
C ALA A 113 -6.47 4.87 6.89
N ALA A 114 -5.32 5.44 7.21
CA ALA A 114 -4.11 4.69 7.51
C ALA A 114 -3.51 5.13 8.84
N SER A 115 -2.99 4.20 9.62
CA SER A 115 -2.25 4.45 10.86
C SER A 115 -1.02 3.54 10.96
N TYR A 116 -0.03 3.98 11.73
CA TYR A 116 1.08 3.12 12.17
C TYR A 116 0.81 2.63 13.59
N GLU A 117 0.79 1.31 13.77
CA GLU A 117 0.48 0.65 15.04
C GLU A 117 1.51 -0.46 15.27
N ASP A 118 2.33 -0.34 16.31
CA ASP A 118 3.33 -1.35 16.71
C ASP A 118 4.23 -1.86 15.57
N GLY A 119 4.68 -0.96 14.69
CA GLY A 119 5.52 -1.30 13.53
C GLY A 119 4.75 -1.88 12.34
N VAL A 120 3.43 -1.74 12.32
CA VAL A 120 2.53 -2.18 11.24
C VAL A 120 1.85 -0.96 10.61
N LEU A 121 1.81 -0.89 9.28
CA LEU A 121 0.90 0.00 8.56
C LEU A 121 -0.48 -0.67 8.51
N VAL A 122 -1.48 -0.05 9.11
CA VAL A 122 -2.86 -0.56 9.17
C VAL A 122 -3.77 0.35 8.36
N LEU A 123 -4.48 -0.22 7.40
CA LEU A 123 -5.41 0.48 6.53
C LEU A 123 -6.84 0.08 6.84
N ARG A 124 -7.75 1.06 6.95
CA ARG A 124 -9.15 0.85 7.32
C ARG A 124 -10.08 1.54 6.31
N PRO A 125 -10.79 0.78 5.46
CA PRO A 125 -11.74 1.34 4.50
C PRO A 125 -12.94 1.99 5.21
N GLN A 126 -13.34 3.17 4.74
CA GLN A 126 -14.49 3.89 5.27
C GLN A 126 -15.78 3.11 5.01
N GLY A 127 -16.65 3.01 6.03
CA GLY A 127 -17.94 2.35 5.92
C GLY A 127 -17.90 0.81 5.97
N ILE A 128 -16.73 0.20 6.14
CA ILE A 128 -16.57 -1.26 6.25
C ILE A 128 -15.93 -1.63 7.60
N PRO A 129 -16.70 -1.61 8.71
CA PRO A 129 -16.16 -1.82 10.04
C PRO A 129 -15.57 -3.24 10.19
N GLY A 130 -14.43 -3.33 10.88
CA GLY A 130 -13.75 -4.59 11.19
C GLY A 130 -12.75 -5.05 10.13
N ILE A 131 -12.73 -4.46 8.93
CA ILE A 131 -11.73 -4.77 7.90
C ILE A 131 -10.46 -3.96 8.12
N GLU A 132 -9.33 -4.67 8.15
CA GLU A 132 -7.98 -4.10 8.21
C GLU A 132 -7.09 -4.71 7.12
N VAL A 133 -6.37 -3.88 6.40
CA VAL A 133 -5.30 -4.33 5.50
C VAL A 133 -3.97 -3.94 6.14
N LYS A 134 -3.10 -4.91 6.39
CA LYS A 134 -1.90 -4.73 7.20
C LYS A 134 -0.64 -4.96 6.38
N ARG A 135 0.39 -4.15 6.63
CA ARG A 135 1.74 -4.38 6.11
C ARG A 135 2.78 -4.20 7.18
N TRP A 136 3.72 -5.13 7.28
CA TRP A 136 4.82 -5.07 8.26
C TRP A 136 6.08 -5.77 7.74
N ARG A 137 7.16 -5.66 8.50
CA ARG A 137 8.46 -6.27 8.18
C ARG A 137 8.67 -7.54 8.99
N GLU A 138 9.08 -8.61 8.33
CA GLU A 138 9.66 -9.80 8.96
C GLU A 138 11.06 -10.03 8.39
N GLY A 139 12.06 -9.47 9.08
CA GLY A 139 13.43 -9.44 8.58
C GLY A 139 13.52 -8.75 7.21
N GLU A 140 13.93 -9.50 6.20
CA GLU A 140 14.08 -9.01 4.83
C GLU A 140 12.77 -9.05 4.02
N TYR A 141 11.72 -9.68 4.55
CA TYR A 141 10.44 -9.82 3.85
C TYR A 141 9.44 -8.74 4.25
N LEU A 142 8.63 -8.34 3.27
CA LEU A 142 7.41 -7.58 3.52
C LEU A 142 6.28 -8.58 3.69
N MET A 143 5.49 -8.39 4.74
CA MET A 143 4.26 -9.12 4.94
C MET A 143 3.09 -8.22 4.57
N TRP A 144 2.11 -8.77 3.87
CA TRP A 144 0.86 -8.10 3.53
C TRP A 144 -0.31 -9.02 3.88
N GLU A 145 -1.29 -8.51 4.62
CA GLU A 145 -2.50 -9.25 4.97
C GLU A 145 -3.74 -8.43 4.62
N TYR A 146 -4.69 -9.08 3.96
CA TYR A 146 -6.04 -8.56 3.77
C TYR A 146 -6.99 -9.33 4.68
N HIS A 147 -7.49 -8.67 5.73
CA HIS A 147 -8.31 -9.22 6.82
C HIS A 147 -9.02 -10.55 6.51
N GLY A 148 -8.44 -11.66 6.95
CA GLY A 148 -9.03 -13.01 6.84
C GLY A 148 -9.20 -13.57 5.41
N ALA A 149 -8.94 -12.78 4.37
CA ALA A 149 -9.09 -13.18 2.98
C ALA A 149 -7.83 -13.86 2.44
N PHE A 150 -6.68 -13.20 2.61
CA PHE A 150 -5.38 -13.74 2.23
C PHE A 150 -4.24 -13.02 2.95
N SER A 151 -3.08 -13.65 2.96
CA SER A 151 -1.81 -13.00 3.28
C SER A 151 -0.75 -13.35 2.25
N MET A 152 0.25 -12.50 2.14
CA MET A 152 1.39 -12.66 1.26
C MET A 152 2.67 -12.35 2.02
N LYS A 153 3.69 -13.17 1.76
CA LYS A 153 5.09 -12.83 2.03
C LYS A 153 5.71 -12.38 0.73
N LEU A 154 6.40 -11.25 0.76
CA LEU A 154 6.98 -10.64 -0.43
C LEU A 154 8.48 -10.45 -0.25
N GLU A 155 9.22 -10.74 -1.31
CA GLU A 155 10.67 -10.47 -1.40
C GLU A 155 10.92 -9.09 -2.00
N ARG A 156 12.00 -8.42 -1.56
CA ARG A 156 12.43 -7.16 -2.16
C ARG A 156 13.13 -7.45 -3.49
N ILE A 157 12.77 -6.70 -4.53
CA ILE A 157 13.42 -6.80 -5.84
C ILE A 157 14.14 -5.51 -6.27
N ILE A 158 13.79 -4.37 -5.66
CA ILE A 158 14.42 -3.06 -5.84
C ILE A 158 14.39 -2.32 -4.50
#